data_AF-A0A8H5L3Z4-F1
#
_entry.id   AF-A0A8H5L3Z4-F1
#
_cell.length_a   1.000
_cell.length_b   1.000
_cell.length_c   1.000
_cell.angle_alpha   90.00
_cell.angle_beta   90.00
_cell.angle_gamma   90.00
#
_symmetry.space_group_name_H-M   'P 1'
#
loop_
_entity.id
_entity.type
_entity.pdbx_description
1 polymer ?
#
loop_
_entity_poly.entity_id
_entity_poly.type
_entity_poly.pdbx_seq_one_letter_code
_entity_poly.pdbx_strand_id
1 'polypeptide(L)'
;MRFTGISAIFLAALVTDHVQANERCTNQLTNDWSRRYEAWSNSWVPNADAVCGNLWNNLGQYPECAGVSGQYCGYDNSGSSLVWAFTTGSGCQARSVMDSWYWATKNQWGNIDCRQG
;
A
#
# COMPACT_ATOMS: atom_id res chain seq x y z
N MET A 1 23.23 -35.73 54.89
CA MET A 1 22.30 -35.60 53.75
C MET A 1 22.18 -34.12 53.42
N ARG A 2 22.51 -33.71 52.19
CA ARG A 2 22.46 -32.31 51.71
C ARG A 2 21.32 -32.20 50.70
N PHE A 3 20.53 -31.13 50.83
CA PHE A 3 19.38 -30.82 49.98
C PHE A 3 19.82 -30.18 48.67
N THR A 4 19.28 -30.63 47.54
CA THR A 4 19.32 -29.91 46.26
C THR A 4 18.02 -30.19 45.52
N GLY A 5 17.03 -29.33 45.72
CA GLY A 5 15.86 -29.24 44.86
C GLY A 5 16.18 -28.30 43.71
N ILE A 6 16.14 -28.80 42.47
CA ILE A 6 16.33 -28.00 41.27
C ILE A 6 14.95 -27.66 40.73
N SER A 7 14.50 -26.42 40.94
CA SER A 7 13.29 -25.89 40.32
C SER A 7 13.58 -25.55 38.86
N ALA A 8 12.95 -26.24 37.92
CA ALA A 8 12.99 -25.91 36.51
C ALA A 8 12.03 -24.74 36.22
N ILE A 9 12.58 -23.61 35.77
CA ILE A 9 11.80 -22.47 35.30
C ILE A 9 11.52 -22.70 33.82
N PHE A 10 10.25 -22.88 33.47
CA PHE A 10 9.79 -22.89 32.08
C PHE A 10 9.70 -21.44 31.58
N LEU A 11 10.60 -21.04 30.68
CA LEU A 11 10.43 -19.82 29.90
C LEU A 11 9.34 -20.05 28.85
N ALA A 12 8.18 -19.43 29.04
CA ALA A 12 7.21 -19.26 27.96
C ALA A 12 7.75 -18.23 26.97
N ALA A 13 8.06 -18.65 25.75
CA ALA A 13 8.37 -17.73 24.66
C ALA A 13 7.11 -16.95 24.30
N LEU A 14 7.12 -15.64 24.52
CA LEU A 14 6.13 -14.72 23.98
C LEU A 14 6.27 -14.74 22.45
N VAL A 15 5.33 -15.37 21.77
CA VAL A 15 5.18 -15.23 20.32
C VAL A 15 4.75 -13.79 20.09
N THR A 16 5.66 -12.95 19.61
CA THR A 16 5.31 -11.61 19.15
C THR A 16 4.45 -11.78 17.91
N ASP A 17 3.17 -11.44 18.01
CA ASP A 17 2.30 -11.30 16.84
C ASP A 17 2.93 -10.27 15.91
N HIS A 18 3.40 -10.72 14.75
CA HIS A 18 3.76 -9.82 13.67
C HIS A 18 2.46 -9.15 13.21
N VAL A 19 2.19 -7.92 13.65
CA VAL A 19 1.25 -7.05 12.95
C VAL A 19 1.84 -6.85 11.56
N GLN A 20 1.40 -7.67 10.62
CA GLN A 20 1.61 -7.38 9.21
C GLN A 20 0.85 -6.09 8.97
N ALA A 21 1.58 -4.97 8.85
CA ALA A 21 1.02 -3.82 8.17
C ALA A 21 0.53 -4.36 6.83
N ASN A 22 -0.79 -4.34 6.60
CA ASN A 22 -1.31 -4.71 5.30
C ASN A 22 -0.90 -3.58 4.37
N GLU A 23 0.30 -3.69 3.79
CA GLU A 23 0.87 -2.74 2.85
C GLU A 23 0.02 -2.79 1.59
N ARG A 24 -1.13 -2.09 1.63
CA ARG A 24 -2.06 -1.97 0.51
C ARG A 24 -1.53 -1.08 -0.60
N CYS A 25 -0.22 -0.88 -0.62
CA CYS A 25 0.48 -0.27 -1.71
C CYS A 25 1.87 -0.85 -1.80
N THR A 26 2.30 -1.15 -3.03
CA THR A 26 3.68 -1.48 -3.34
C THR A 26 4.30 -0.35 -4.15
N ASN A 27 5.61 -0.22 -3.99
CA ASN A 27 6.44 0.70 -4.74
C ASN A 27 7.71 -0.03 -5.16
N GLN A 28 7.90 -0.25 -6.46
CA GLN A 28 9.02 -1.03 -6.99
C GLN A 28 9.74 -0.24 -8.08
N LEU A 29 11.07 -0.14 -8.00
CA LEU A 29 11.87 0.36 -9.12
C LEU A 29 11.79 -0.65 -10.27
N THR A 30 11.36 -0.22 -11.45
CA THR A 30 11.40 -1.07 -12.66
C THR A 30 12.73 -0.94 -13.39
N ASN A 31 13.44 0.16 -13.15
CA ASN A 31 14.84 0.45 -13.51
C ASN A 31 15.29 1.68 -12.67
N ASP A 32 16.50 2.20 -12.91
CA ASP A 32 17.04 3.34 -12.16
C ASP A 32 16.20 4.63 -12.24
N TRP A 33 15.37 4.76 -13.28
CA TRP A 33 14.64 5.98 -13.63
C TRP A 33 13.12 5.85 -13.49
N SER A 34 12.62 4.64 -13.26
CA SER A 34 11.19 4.35 -13.28
C SER A 34 10.76 3.53 -12.09
N ARG A 35 9.56 3.83 -11.61
CA ARG A 35 8.96 3.24 -10.42
C ARG A 35 7.51 2.87 -10.72
N ARG A 36 7.14 1.64 -10.36
CA ARG A 36 5.77 1.16 -10.39
C ARG A 36 5.14 1.28 -9.01
N TYR A 37 3.98 1.90 -8.98
CA TYR A 37 3.07 1.89 -7.84
C TYR A 37 1.89 0.98 -8.14
N GLU A 38 1.44 0.27 -7.13
CA GLU A 38 0.18 -0.49 -7.15
C GLU A 38 -0.47 -0.37 -5.79
N ALA A 39 -1.70 0.13 -5.74
CA ALA A 39 -2.44 0.38 -4.52
C ALA A 39 -3.80 -0.33 -4.55
N TRP A 40 -4.26 -0.85 -3.41
CA TRP A 40 -5.49 -1.63 -3.28
C TRP A 40 -6.39 -1.10 -2.18
N SER A 41 -7.70 -1.11 -2.40
CA SER A 41 -8.67 -0.94 -1.31
C SER A 41 -8.78 -2.23 -0.50
N ASN A 42 -9.22 -2.15 0.76
CA ASN A 42 -9.55 -3.29 1.62
C ASN A 42 -10.92 -3.91 1.33
N SER A 43 -11.74 -3.20 0.57
CA SER A 43 -13.11 -3.59 0.27
C SER A 43 -13.58 -3.00 -1.05
N TRP A 44 -14.75 -3.44 -1.51
CA TRP A 44 -15.36 -2.92 -2.72
C TRP A 44 -15.60 -1.41 -2.62
N VAL A 45 -15.37 -0.70 -3.72
CA VAL A 45 -15.46 0.76 -3.82
C VAL A 45 -16.59 1.13 -4.80
N PRO A 46 -17.69 1.75 -4.36
CA PRO A 46 -18.73 2.19 -5.28
C PRO A 46 -18.20 3.24 -6.27
N ASN A 47 -18.77 3.26 -7.48
CA ASN A 47 -18.44 4.23 -8.52
C ASN A 47 -16.93 4.29 -8.83
N ALA A 48 -16.30 3.13 -9.01
CA ALA A 48 -14.88 2.99 -9.29
C ALA A 48 -14.38 3.94 -10.38
N ASP A 49 -15.12 4.14 -11.47
CA ASP A 49 -14.74 5.07 -12.54
C ASP A 49 -14.55 6.52 -12.05
N ALA A 50 -15.44 7.00 -11.18
CA ALA A 50 -15.33 8.34 -10.61
C ALA A 50 -14.16 8.44 -9.62
N VAL A 51 -13.94 7.40 -8.81
CA VAL A 51 -12.79 7.32 -7.89
C VAL A 51 -11.49 7.29 -8.68
N CYS A 52 -11.40 6.50 -9.74
CA CYS A 52 -10.27 6.44 -10.66
C CYS A 52 -9.98 7.80 -11.30
N GLY A 53 -11.02 8.50 -11.80
CA GLY A 53 -10.87 9.86 -12.31
C GLY A 53 -10.26 10.81 -11.27
N ASN A 54 -10.73 10.76 -10.02
CA ASN A 54 -10.18 11.56 -8.94
C ASN A 54 -8.75 11.18 -8.57
N LEU A 55 -8.40 9.89 -8.58
CA LEU A 55 -7.03 9.42 -8.34
C LEU A 55 -6.05 10.02 -9.34
N TRP A 56 -6.38 9.94 -10.64
CA TRP A 56 -5.54 10.52 -11.70
C TRP A 56 -5.49 12.04 -11.64
N ASN A 57 -6.63 12.71 -11.39
CA ASN A 57 -6.67 14.17 -11.27
C ASN A 57 -5.84 14.68 -10.09
N ASN A 58 -5.89 13.99 -8.95
CA ASN A 58 -5.09 14.34 -7.79
C ASN A 58 -3.59 14.08 -8.04
N LEU A 59 -3.24 12.95 -8.67
CA LEU A 59 -1.85 12.64 -9.01
C LEU A 59 -1.27 13.65 -10.01
N GLY A 60 -2.09 14.11 -10.97
CA GLY A 60 -1.70 15.10 -11.98
C GLY A 60 -1.33 16.48 -11.43
N GLN A 61 -1.62 16.76 -10.15
CA GLN A 61 -1.18 17.99 -9.48
C GLN A 61 0.30 17.96 -9.07
N TYR A 62 0.94 16.79 -9.14
CA TYR A 62 2.33 16.55 -8.73
C TYR A 62 3.23 16.43 -9.96
N PRO A 63 3.99 17.48 -10.34
CA PRO A 63 4.84 17.45 -11.53
C PRO A 63 5.89 16.34 -11.49
N GLU A 64 6.37 15.96 -10.31
CA GLU A 64 7.33 14.87 -10.12
C GLU A 64 6.75 13.48 -10.46
N CYS A 65 5.43 13.37 -10.56
CA CYS A 65 4.71 12.16 -10.94
C CYS A 65 4.21 12.19 -12.40
N ALA A 66 4.55 13.22 -13.17
CA ALA A 66 4.19 13.32 -14.58
C ALA A 66 4.74 12.17 -15.44
N GLY A 67 4.16 11.97 -16.62
CA GLY A 67 4.61 10.92 -17.54
C GLY A 67 4.20 9.50 -17.13
N VAL A 68 3.05 9.34 -16.49
CA VAL A 68 2.50 8.04 -16.10
C VAL A 68 2.27 7.12 -17.30
N SER A 69 2.67 5.86 -17.18
CA SER A 69 2.50 4.77 -18.16
C SER A 69 2.02 3.51 -17.45
N GLY A 70 1.65 2.46 -18.22
CA GLY A 70 1.18 1.19 -17.63
C GLY A 70 -0.02 1.37 -16.69
N GLN A 71 -0.89 2.32 -17.03
CA GLN A 71 -1.98 2.78 -16.20
C GLN A 71 -3.07 1.72 -16.09
N TYR A 72 -3.51 1.47 -14.88
CA TYR A 72 -4.64 0.62 -14.58
C TYR A 72 -5.39 1.20 -13.39
N CYS A 73 -6.70 1.28 -13.52
CA CYS A 73 -7.58 1.57 -12.41
C CYS A 73 -8.89 0.83 -12.61
N GLY A 74 -9.28 0.00 -11.66
CA GLY A 74 -10.42 -0.89 -11.80
C GLY A 74 -10.42 -1.95 -10.69
N TYR A 75 -11.33 -2.92 -10.77
CA TYR A 75 -11.36 -3.98 -9.77
C TYR A 75 -10.36 -5.08 -10.08
N ASP A 76 -9.78 -5.63 -9.02
CA ASP A 76 -8.99 -6.86 -9.09
C ASP A 76 -9.80 -8.02 -9.69
N ASN A 77 -9.12 -9.13 -10.00
CA ASN A 77 -9.77 -10.28 -10.64
C ASN A 77 -10.94 -10.86 -9.83
N SER A 78 -10.98 -10.64 -8.51
CA SER A 78 -12.08 -11.09 -7.65
C SER A 78 -13.27 -10.12 -7.63
N GLY A 79 -13.13 -8.91 -8.17
CA GLY A 79 -14.14 -7.86 -8.12
C GLY A 79 -14.30 -7.22 -6.73
N SER A 80 -13.42 -7.54 -5.78
CA SER A 80 -13.59 -7.19 -4.37
C SER A 80 -12.81 -5.95 -3.96
N SER A 81 -11.74 -5.61 -4.68
CA SER A 81 -10.85 -4.50 -4.33
C SER A 81 -10.62 -3.62 -5.54
N LEU A 82 -10.72 -2.31 -5.36
CA LEU A 82 -10.22 -1.34 -6.32
C LEU A 82 -8.69 -1.43 -6.32
N VAL A 83 -8.13 -1.53 -7.51
CA VAL A 83 -6.69 -1.50 -7.78
C VAL A 83 -6.40 -0.22 -8.55
N TRP A 84 -5.32 0.46 -8.17
CA TRP A 84 -4.79 1.60 -8.87
C TRP A 84 -3.29 1.41 -9.09
N ALA A 85 -2.88 1.25 -10.35
CA ALA A 85 -1.52 0.90 -10.70
C ALA A 85 -0.99 1.75 -11.85
N PHE A 86 0.29 2.13 -11.78
CA PHE A 86 0.97 2.89 -12.83
C PHE A 86 2.48 2.84 -12.65
N THR A 87 3.18 3.13 -13.73
CA THR A 87 4.62 3.38 -13.75
C THR A 87 4.87 4.86 -14.00
N THR A 88 5.79 5.47 -13.26
CA THR A 88 6.17 6.87 -13.37
C THR A 88 7.68 7.03 -13.14
N GLY A 89 8.22 8.25 -13.20
CA GLY A 89 9.61 8.53 -12.89
C GLY A 89 9.96 8.21 -11.42
N SER A 90 11.21 7.81 -11.16
CA SER A 90 11.70 7.51 -9.80
C SER A 90 11.67 8.72 -8.84
N GLY A 91 11.53 9.93 -9.40
CA GLY A 91 11.29 11.18 -8.65
C GLY A 91 9.90 11.29 -8.03
N CYS A 92 8.90 10.54 -8.51
CA CYS A 92 7.58 10.50 -7.89
C CYS A 92 7.67 9.86 -6.52
N GLN A 93 7.25 10.60 -5.50
CA GLN A 93 7.37 10.18 -4.11
C GLN A 93 6.12 9.44 -3.65
N ALA A 94 6.30 8.49 -2.72
CA ALA A 94 5.20 7.74 -2.11
C ALA A 94 4.13 8.67 -1.50
N ARG A 95 4.56 9.83 -0.99
CA ARG A 95 3.65 10.83 -0.41
C ARG A 95 2.60 11.32 -1.40
N SER A 96 2.99 11.61 -2.64
CA SER A 96 2.09 12.11 -3.70
C SER A 96 1.03 11.05 -4.05
N VAL A 97 1.41 9.77 -4.03
CA VAL A 97 0.49 8.63 -4.24
C VAL A 97 -0.49 8.48 -3.07
N MET A 98 0.01 8.51 -1.84
CA MET A 98 -0.81 8.40 -0.62
C MET A 98 -1.79 9.57 -0.48
N ASP A 99 -1.36 10.80 -0.80
CA ASP A 99 -2.23 11.98 -0.78
C ASP A 99 -3.31 11.88 -1.86
N SER A 100 -2.95 11.46 -3.07
CA SER A 100 -3.92 11.26 -4.16
C SER A 100 -4.99 10.24 -3.79
N TRP A 101 -4.60 9.15 -3.13
CA TRP A 101 -5.52 8.16 -2.58
C TRP A 101 -6.44 8.74 -1.51
N TYR A 102 -5.89 9.48 -0.55
CA TYR A 102 -6.69 10.11 0.50
C TYR A 102 -7.72 11.09 -0.08
N TRP A 103 -7.35 11.91 -1.07
CA TRP A 103 -8.29 12.87 -1.64
C TRP A 103 -9.39 12.22 -2.47
N ALA A 104 -9.10 11.10 -3.14
CA ALA A 104 -10.10 10.37 -3.93
C ALA A 104 -11.03 9.49 -3.08
N THR A 105 -10.51 8.88 -2.00
CA THR A 105 -11.22 7.85 -1.24
C THR A 105 -11.55 8.25 0.20
N LYS A 106 -10.91 9.29 0.72
CA LYS A 106 -10.91 9.66 2.15
C LYS A 106 -10.53 8.50 3.08
N ASN A 107 -9.79 7.52 2.57
CA ASN A 107 -9.46 6.25 3.23
C ASN A 107 -10.68 5.43 3.68
N GLN A 108 -11.88 5.70 3.16
CA GLN A 108 -13.12 5.02 3.55
C GLN A 108 -13.06 3.51 3.28
N TRP A 109 -12.27 3.10 2.28
CA TRP A 109 -12.09 1.70 1.88
C TRP A 109 -10.67 1.21 2.16
N GLY A 110 -9.98 1.80 3.13
CA GLY A 110 -8.61 1.46 3.50
C GLY A 110 -7.64 2.60 3.24
N ASN A 111 -6.74 2.79 4.19
CA ASN A 111 -5.55 3.61 4.02
C ASN A 111 -4.47 2.80 3.28
N ILE A 112 -3.64 3.49 2.51
CA ILE A 112 -2.48 2.91 1.84
C ILE A 112 -1.18 3.49 2.42
N ASP A 113 -0.13 2.67 2.43
CA ASP A 113 1.23 3.10 2.74
C ASP A 113 2.17 2.61 1.64
N CYS A 114 2.66 3.53 0.81
CA CYS A 114 3.52 3.25 -0.34
C CYS A 114 5.01 3.48 -0.06
N ARG A 115 5.38 3.66 1.23
CA ARG A 115 6.76 3.94 1.64
C ARG A 115 7.61 2.67 1.75
N GLN A 116 6.95 1.53 1.89
CA GLN A 116 7.59 0.22 1.94
C GLN A 116 7.45 -0.44 0.56
N GLY A 117 8.57 -0.98 0.08
CA GLY A 117 8.77 -1.55 -1.23
C GLY A 117 10.04 -2.38 -1.23
#